data_AF-K1WMD2-F1
#
_entry.id   AF-K1WMD2-F1
#
_cell.length_a   1.000
_cell.length_b   1.000
_cell.length_c   1.000
_cell.angle_alpha   90.00
_cell.angle_beta   90.00
_cell.angle_gamma   90.00
#
_symmetry.space_group_name_H-M   'P 1'
#
loop_
_entity.id
_entity.type
_entity.pdbx_description
1 polymer ?
#
loop_
_entity_poly.entity_id
_entity_poly.type
_entity_poly.pdbx_seq_one_letter_code
_entity_poly.pdbx_strand_id
1 'polypeptide(L)'
;MRTMLSVIYLKISGLMMARLQAVSTALRTLCSDILVELEKPLSTMISQPSTTSDSLLANGYTHTQTHHLDCTTVKGEYHAFLSSTVKFLYAVQERQQLWGWGTESGVYEGVSWMQALWASRKPNSQHLSFIEQQMSCYADTGCFGKKSREVLRRDVEVVEYLNDLMDMFV
;
A
#
# COMPACT_ATOMS: atom_id res chain seq x y z
N MET A 1 -8.42 -0.25 4.11
CA MET A 1 -7.78 -0.50 2.79
C MET A 1 -8.47 0.20 1.61
N ARG A 2 -9.80 0.16 1.47
CA ARG A 2 -10.51 0.90 0.40
C ARG A 2 -10.22 2.42 0.37
N THR A 3 -9.98 3.02 1.54
CA THR A 3 -9.56 4.43 1.66
C THR A 3 -8.14 4.70 1.17
N MET A 4 -7.19 3.78 1.36
CA MET A 4 -5.81 3.93 0.85
C MET A 4 -5.77 3.91 -0.69
N LEU A 5 -6.55 3.00 -1.30
CA LEU A 5 -6.65 2.87 -2.75
C LEU A 5 -7.17 4.17 -3.41
N SER A 6 -8.20 4.79 -2.82
CA SER A 6 -8.75 6.06 -3.33
C SER A 6 -7.75 7.22 -3.21
N VAL A 7 -6.98 7.29 -2.11
CA VAL A 7 -6.01 8.36 -1.87
C VAL A 7 -4.82 8.26 -2.83
N ILE A 8 -4.34 7.06 -3.09
CA ILE A 8 -3.23 6.81 -4.04
C ILE A 8 -3.68 7.12 -5.48
N TYR A 9 -4.86 6.65 -5.89
CA TYR A 9 -5.37 6.85 -7.24
C TYR A 9 -5.65 8.33 -7.57
N LEU A 10 -6.18 9.10 -6.62
CA LEU A 10 -6.44 10.54 -6.80
C LEU A 10 -5.17 11.38 -6.88
N LYS A 11 -4.09 10.98 -6.18
CA LYS A 11 -2.83 11.75 -6.14
C LYS A 11 -1.93 11.48 -7.36
N ILE A 12 -2.02 10.30 -7.99
CA ILE A 12 -1.21 9.90 -9.15
C ILE A 12 -1.56 10.70 -10.43
N SER A 13 -2.82 11.10 -10.63
CA SER A 13 -3.27 11.78 -11.86
C SER A 13 -2.78 13.23 -12.03
N GLY A 14 -2.14 13.83 -11.03
CA GLY A 14 -1.72 15.25 -11.04
C GLY A 14 -0.25 15.53 -11.39
N LEU A 15 0.59 14.51 -11.63
CA LEU A 15 2.06 14.66 -11.58
C LEU A 15 2.76 15.08 -12.89
N MET A 16 2.03 15.52 -13.92
CA MET A 16 2.61 15.71 -15.26
C MET A 16 3.50 16.95 -15.47
N MET A 17 3.77 17.82 -14.49
CA MET A 17 4.77 18.91 -14.62
C MET A 17 5.43 19.32 -13.29
N ALA A 18 6.17 18.42 -12.65
CA ALA A 18 6.66 18.63 -11.28
C ALA A 18 8.15 19.00 -11.20
N ARG A 19 8.48 20.27 -10.93
CA ARG A 19 9.76 20.67 -10.30
C ARG A 19 10.06 19.72 -9.10
N LEU A 20 11.32 19.45 -8.77
CA LEU A 20 11.78 18.61 -7.64
C LEU A 20 10.86 18.68 -6.39
N GLN A 21 10.41 19.89 -6.03
CA GLN A 21 9.50 20.15 -4.92
C GLN A 21 8.18 19.36 -4.97
N ALA A 22 7.55 19.28 -6.15
CA ALA A 22 6.26 18.60 -6.30
C ALA A 22 6.41 17.07 -6.21
N VAL A 23 7.51 16.51 -6.71
CA VAL A 23 7.80 15.07 -6.56
C VAL A 23 8.10 14.72 -5.11
N SER A 24 8.98 15.50 -4.45
CA SER A 24 9.29 15.34 -3.03
C SER A 24 8.04 15.49 -2.15
N THR A 25 7.18 16.47 -2.43
CA THR A 25 5.92 16.67 -1.69
C THR A 25 4.96 15.50 -1.87
N ALA A 26 4.82 14.97 -3.08
CA ALA A 26 3.98 13.80 -3.35
C ALA A 26 4.49 12.56 -2.60
N LEU A 27 5.81 12.30 -2.64
CA LEU A 27 6.46 11.22 -1.90
C LEU A 27 6.24 11.34 -0.39
N ARG A 28 6.52 12.51 0.19
CA ARG A 28 6.31 12.74 1.63
C ARG A 28 4.86 12.56 2.04
N THR A 29 3.92 13.07 1.24
CA THR A 29 2.50 12.90 1.52
C THR A 29 2.11 11.42 1.51
N LEU A 30 2.56 10.66 0.52
CA LEU A 30 2.30 9.22 0.44
C LEU A 30 2.90 8.48 1.64
N CYS A 31 4.14 8.80 2.02
CA CYS A 31 4.81 8.18 3.16
C CYS A 31 4.07 8.47 4.47
N SER A 32 3.61 9.72 4.67
CA SER A 32 2.77 10.08 5.81
C SER A 32 1.46 9.30 5.84
N ASP A 33 0.78 9.15 4.69
CA ASP A 33 -0.47 8.38 4.61
C ASP A 33 -0.22 6.89 4.96
N ILE A 34 0.87 6.31 4.46
CA ILE A 34 1.28 4.94 4.80
C ILE A 34 1.58 4.81 6.29
N LEU A 35 2.32 5.75 6.87
CA LEU A 35 2.64 5.75 8.30
C LEU A 35 1.38 5.80 9.17
N VAL A 36 0.43 6.68 8.84
CA VAL A 36 -0.85 6.77 9.56
C VAL A 36 -1.62 5.45 9.53
N GLU A 37 -1.58 4.73 8.40
CA GLU A 37 -2.22 3.42 8.30
C GLU A 37 -1.45 2.33 9.06
N LEU A 38 -0.11 2.39 9.07
CA LEU A 38 0.75 1.52 9.87
C LEU A 38 0.52 1.69 11.38
N GLU A 39 0.17 2.89 11.82
CA GLU A 39 -0.11 3.19 13.23
C GLU A 39 -1.48 2.67 13.71
N LYS A 40 -2.37 2.26 12.80
CA LYS A 40 -3.68 1.73 13.18
C LYS A 40 -3.53 0.36 13.85
N PRO A 41 -4.17 0.13 15.01
CA PRO A 41 -4.17 -1.19 15.64
C PRO A 41 -4.82 -2.21 14.70
N LEU A 42 -4.16 -3.36 14.51
CA LEU A 42 -4.65 -4.45 13.66
C LEU A 42 -6.07 -4.90 14.05
N SER A 43 -6.41 -4.83 15.34
CA SER A 43 -7.75 -5.17 15.86
C SER A 43 -8.89 -4.29 15.33
N THR A 44 -8.59 -3.06 14.87
CA THR A 44 -9.59 -2.07 14.42
C THR A 44 -10.00 -2.25 12.96
N MET A 45 -9.21 -2.96 12.15
CA MET A 45 -9.54 -3.17 10.73
C MET A 45 -10.61 -4.25 10.51
N ILE A 46 -10.96 -5.00 11.55
CA ILE A 46 -11.86 -6.16 11.52
C ILE A 46 -13.35 -5.75 11.57
N SER A 47 -13.68 -4.48 11.87
CA SER A 47 -15.04 -4.07 12.25
C SER A 47 -15.82 -3.20 11.25
N GLN A 48 -15.47 -3.17 9.95
CA GLN A 48 -16.31 -2.48 8.96
C GLN A 48 -17.07 -3.45 8.06
N PRO A 49 -18.34 -3.79 8.40
CA PRO A 49 -19.26 -4.33 7.42
C PRO A 49 -19.73 -3.19 6.51
N SER A 50 -19.52 -3.36 5.20
CA SER A 50 -20.20 -2.54 4.19
C SER A 50 -21.68 -2.92 4.23
N THR A 51 -22.52 -2.11 4.88
CA THR A 51 -23.97 -2.22 4.78
C THR A 51 -24.42 -1.83 3.37
N THR A 52 -24.55 -2.81 2.49
CA THR A 52 -25.53 -2.77 1.41
C THR A 52 -26.76 -3.53 1.89
N SER A 53 -27.78 -2.73 2.21
CA SER A 53 -29.08 -3.17 2.64
C SER A 53 -29.80 -3.92 1.52
N ASP A 54 -29.82 -5.25 1.59
CA ASP A 54 -30.86 -6.05 0.95
C ASP A 54 -31.55 -6.86 2.05
N SER A 55 -32.65 -6.31 2.57
CA SER A 55 -33.66 -7.07 3.28
C SER A 55 -34.80 -7.38 2.34
N LEU A 56 -35.33 -8.61 2.47
CA LEU A 56 -36.64 -9.18 2.12
C LEU A 56 -36.38 -10.58 1.49
N LEU A 57 -36.81 -11.75 1.99
CA LEU A 57 -37.75 -12.18 3.01
C LEU A 57 -37.46 -13.66 3.38
N ALA A 58 -37.77 -14.01 4.64
CA ALA A 58 -38.41 -15.25 5.11
C ALA A 58 -37.77 -16.65 4.85
N ASN A 59 -37.13 -17.21 5.89
CA ASN A 59 -37.57 -18.43 6.64
C ASN A 59 -36.39 -19.29 7.15
N GLY A 60 -36.36 -19.49 8.48
CA GLY A 60 -35.95 -20.76 9.12
C GLY A 60 -34.45 -21.15 9.19
N TYR A 61 -33.88 -21.06 10.41
CA TYR A 61 -32.89 -21.98 10.98
C TYR A 61 -31.58 -22.32 10.20
N THR A 62 -30.51 -21.59 10.50
CA THR A 62 -29.31 -22.00 11.29
C THR A 62 -28.18 -21.01 11.02
N HIS A 63 -27.75 -20.32 12.07
CA HIS A 63 -26.73 -19.28 12.02
C HIS A 63 -25.34 -19.92 11.98
N THR A 64 -24.83 -20.14 10.78
CA THR A 64 -23.40 -19.95 10.48
C THR A 64 -23.34 -19.05 9.26
N GLN A 65 -23.40 -17.73 9.49
CA GLN A 65 -23.00 -16.75 8.48
C GLN A 65 -21.48 -16.89 8.27
N THR A 66 -21.06 -17.87 7.49
CA THR A 66 -19.81 -17.75 6.75
C THR A 66 -20.06 -16.67 5.71
N HIS A 67 -19.77 -15.42 6.09
CA HIS A 67 -19.63 -14.32 5.16
C HIS A 67 -18.61 -14.78 4.12
N HIS A 68 -19.07 -15.20 2.94
CA HIS A 68 -18.18 -15.68 1.90
C HIS A 68 -17.45 -14.46 1.35
N LEU A 69 -16.25 -14.22 1.84
CA LEU A 69 -15.42 -13.11 1.40
C LEU A 69 -15.15 -13.26 -0.10
N ASP A 70 -15.42 -12.23 -0.90
CA ASP A 70 -15.15 -12.27 -2.33
C ASP A 70 -13.64 -12.12 -2.59
N CYS A 71 -12.96 -13.26 -2.70
CA CYS A 71 -11.54 -13.30 -2.96
C CYS A 71 -11.14 -12.71 -4.32
N THR A 72 -12.05 -12.64 -5.29
CA THR A 72 -11.77 -11.98 -6.57
C THR A 72 -11.60 -10.49 -6.35
N THR A 73 -12.52 -9.88 -5.61
CA THR A 73 -12.44 -8.46 -5.25
C THR A 73 -11.22 -8.17 -4.37
N VAL A 74 -10.98 -8.96 -3.32
CA VAL A 74 -9.84 -8.76 -2.40
C VAL A 74 -8.50 -8.81 -3.15
N LYS A 75 -8.33 -9.80 -4.03
CA LYS A 75 -7.13 -9.91 -4.87
C LYS A 75 -7.04 -8.78 -5.89
N GLY A 76 -8.16 -8.43 -6.52
CA GLY A 76 -8.23 -7.32 -7.46
C GLY A 76 -7.78 -6.00 -6.83
N GLU A 77 -8.30 -5.69 -5.64
CA GLU A 77 -7.92 -4.50 -4.86
C GLU A 77 -6.43 -4.52 -4.48
N TYR A 78 -5.90 -5.67 -4.02
CA TYR A 78 -4.47 -5.84 -3.73
C TYR A 78 -3.56 -5.59 -4.93
N HIS A 79 -3.86 -6.22 -6.07
CA HIS A 79 -3.06 -6.06 -7.29
C HIS A 79 -3.18 -4.65 -7.87
N ALA A 80 -4.35 -4.02 -7.77
CA ALA A 80 -4.54 -2.64 -8.17
C ALA A 80 -3.67 -1.70 -7.32
N PHE A 81 -3.62 -1.90 -5.99
CA PHE A 81 -2.74 -1.16 -5.10
C PHE A 81 -1.27 -1.28 -5.54
N LEU A 82 -0.76 -2.50 -5.71
CA LEU A 82 0.63 -2.71 -6.13
C LEU A 82 0.91 -2.11 -7.50
N SER A 83 0.00 -2.28 -8.46
CA SER A 83 0.15 -1.71 -9.81
C SER A 83 0.24 -0.18 -9.76
N SER A 84 -0.59 0.47 -8.96
CA SER A 84 -0.55 1.91 -8.76
C SER A 84 0.75 2.37 -8.09
N THR A 85 1.22 1.64 -7.07
CA THR A 85 2.51 1.90 -6.42
C THR A 85 3.67 1.82 -7.42
N VAL A 86 3.76 0.73 -8.19
CA VAL A 86 4.85 0.55 -9.17
C VAL A 86 4.80 1.61 -10.26
N LYS A 87 3.61 1.97 -10.77
CA LYS A 87 3.47 3.07 -11.75
C LYS A 87 3.96 4.40 -11.21
N PHE A 88 3.69 4.70 -9.95
CA PHE A 88 4.18 5.90 -9.29
C PHE A 88 5.71 5.88 -9.17
N LEU A 89 6.30 4.78 -8.71
CA LEU A 89 7.76 4.64 -8.61
C LEU A 89 8.44 4.74 -9.97
N TYR A 90 7.84 4.16 -11.01
CA TYR A 90 8.31 4.30 -12.38
C TYR A 90 8.31 5.76 -12.85
N ALA A 91 7.26 6.52 -12.55
CA ALA A 91 7.22 7.95 -12.86
C ALA A 91 8.30 8.77 -12.10
N VAL A 92 8.65 8.36 -10.87
CA VAL A 92 9.78 8.94 -10.11
C VAL A 92 11.10 8.57 -10.79
N GLN A 93 11.27 7.30 -11.19
CA GLN A 93 12.45 6.82 -11.89
C GLN A 93 12.71 7.57 -13.19
N GLU A 94 11.69 7.74 -14.06
CA GLU A 94 11.84 8.48 -15.32
C GLU A 94 12.34 9.91 -15.09
N ARG A 95 11.85 10.56 -14.02
CA ARG A 95 12.28 11.91 -13.63
C ARG A 95 13.69 11.90 -13.06
N GLN A 96 14.06 10.88 -12.29
CA GLN A 96 15.42 10.72 -11.80
C GLN A 96 16.41 10.53 -12.96
N GLN A 97 16.07 9.73 -13.97
CA GLN A 97 16.91 9.55 -15.16
C GLN A 97 17.06 10.85 -15.97
N LEU A 98 16.00 11.66 -16.03
CA LEU A 98 16.00 12.91 -16.79
C LEU A 98 16.79 14.02 -16.09
N TRP A 99 16.66 14.13 -14.77
CA TRP A 99 17.17 15.28 -14.01
C TRP A 99 18.40 14.97 -13.16
N GLY A 100 18.70 13.70 -12.90
CA GLY A 100 19.89 13.27 -12.18
C GLY A 100 20.00 13.88 -10.79
N TRP A 101 18.96 13.73 -9.96
CA TRP A 101 19.01 14.28 -8.60
C TRP A 101 20.01 13.51 -7.74
N GLY A 102 20.72 14.23 -6.87
CA GLY A 102 21.65 13.64 -5.91
C GLY A 102 20.97 13.11 -4.64
N THR A 103 21.77 12.49 -3.78
CA THR A 103 21.32 11.91 -2.50
C THR A 103 20.87 12.97 -1.49
N GLU A 104 21.27 14.22 -1.66
CA GLU A 104 20.82 15.37 -0.88
C GLU A 104 19.41 15.86 -1.28
N SER A 105 18.83 15.30 -2.35
CA SER A 105 17.52 15.72 -2.84
C SER A 105 16.39 15.26 -1.92
N GLY A 106 15.34 16.09 -1.81
CA GLY A 106 14.11 15.71 -1.13
C GLY A 106 13.35 14.57 -1.83
N VAL A 107 13.75 14.18 -3.05
CA VAL A 107 13.21 13.00 -3.74
C VAL A 107 13.89 11.74 -3.19
N TYR A 108 15.22 11.74 -3.08
CA TYR A 108 15.95 10.64 -2.45
C TYR A 108 15.46 10.39 -1.02
N GLU A 109 15.30 11.46 -0.23
CA GLU A 109 14.75 11.39 1.13
C GLU A 109 13.36 10.71 1.14
N GLY A 110 12.48 11.09 0.21
CA GLY A 110 11.14 10.53 0.09
C GLY A 110 11.14 9.05 -0.30
N VAL A 111 11.97 8.65 -1.27
CA VAL A 111 12.09 7.25 -1.70
C VAL A 111 12.69 6.41 -0.58
N SER A 112 13.73 6.90 0.09
CA SER A 112 14.35 6.23 1.24
C SER A 112 13.37 6.04 2.39
N TRP A 113 12.55 7.06 2.68
CA TRP A 113 11.53 6.95 3.71
C TRP A 113 10.45 5.93 3.35
N MET A 114 10.00 5.91 2.08
CA MET A 114 9.06 4.91 1.59
C MET A 114 9.61 3.49 1.73
N GLN A 115 10.88 3.28 1.36
CA GLN A 115 11.57 2.00 1.53
C GLN A 115 11.62 1.57 3.00
N ALA A 116 11.98 2.50 3.90
CA ALA A 116 12.03 2.23 5.32
C ALA A 116 10.65 1.86 5.88
N LEU A 117 9.58 2.55 5.50
CA LEU A 117 8.21 2.20 5.90
C LEU A 117 7.80 0.82 5.37
N TRP A 118 8.20 0.48 4.15
CA TRP A 118 7.82 -0.77 3.52
C TRP A 118 8.47 -1.99 4.19
N ALA A 119 9.77 -1.89 4.49
CA ALA A 119 10.60 -3.04 4.89
C ALA A 119 11.00 -3.05 6.38
N SER A 120 10.94 -1.91 7.09
CA SER A 120 11.44 -1.80 8.46
C SER A 120 10.32 -1.72 9.49
N ARG A 121 10.59 -2.31 10.67
CA ARG A 121 9.74 -2.23 11.87
C ARG A 121 10.00 -0.98 12.73
N LYS A 122 11.10 -0.27 12.46
CA LYS A 122 11.53 0.90 13.26
C LYS A 122 10.65 2.14 13.11
N PRO A 123 10.06 2.45 11.93
CA PRO A 123 9.42 3.75 11.73
C PRO A 123 8.06 3.94 12.41
N ASN A 124 7.45 2.92 13.02
CA ASN A 124 6.11 3.00 13.61
C ASN A 124 6.01 2.36 14.99
N SER A 125 5.00 2.80 15.74
CA SER A 125 4.71 2.38 17.12
C SER A 125 4.20 0.94 17.24
N GLN A 126 3.71 0.35 16.14
CA GLN A 126 3.27 -1.04 16.11
C GLN A 126 4.44 -2.03 15.95
N HIS A 127 5.65 -1.54 15.66
CA HIS A 127 6.84 -2.36 15.41
C HIS A 127 6.65 -3.39 14.28
N LEU A 128 5.89 -3.03 13.24
CA LEU A 128 5.63 -3.86 12.07
C LEU A 128 6.08 -3.15 10.80
N SER A 129 6.69 -3.85 9.85
CA SER A 129 6.84 -3.29 8.51
C SER A 129 5.49 -3.28 7.78
N PHE A 130 5.38 -2.50 6.71
CA PHE A 130 4.17 -2.51 5.88
C PHE A 130 3.88 -3.92 5.31
N ILE A 131 4.93 -4.67 4.94
CA ILE A 131 4.82 -6.08 4.54
C ILE A 131 4.11 -6.90 5.62
N GLU A 132 4.56 -6.77 6.87
CA GLU A 132 4.03 -7.56 7.98
C GLU A 132 2.58 -7.17 8.30
N GLN A 133 2.28 -5.87 8.24
CA GLN A 133 0.90 -5.40 8.40
C GLN A 133 0.00 -5.98 7.31
N GLN A 134 0.40 -5.92 6.04
CA GLN A 134 -0.38 -6.49 4.94
C GLN A 134 -0.54 -8.00 5.06
N MET A 135 0.54 -8.73 5.38
CA MET A 135 0.48 -10.17 5.60
C MET A 135 -0.53 -10.52 6.70
N SER A 136 -0.54 -9.77 7.80
CA SER A 136 -1.52 -9.94 8.88
C SER A 136 -2.94 -9.63 8.41
N CYS A 137 -3.16 -8.50 7.73
CA CYS A 137 -4.48 -8.10 7.22
C CYS A 137 -5.07 -9.13 6.25
N TYR A 138 -4.24 -9.73 5.41
CA TYR A 138 -4.68 -10.70 4.42
C TYR A 138 -4.72 -12.14 4.92
N ALA A 139 -4.03 -12.47 6.02
CA ALA A 139 -4.03 -13.81 6.59
C ALA A 139 -5.46 -14.29 6.92
N ASP A 140 -6.25 -13.42 7.55
CA ASP A 140 -7.62 -13.72 8.01
C ASP A 140 -8.61 -13.83 6.84
N THR A 141 -8.28 -13.27 5.68
CA THR A 141 -9.12 -13.37 4.48
C THR A 141 -9.11 -14.78 3.88
N GLY A 142 -8.05 -15.56 4.10
CA GLY A 142 -7.82 -16.84 3.43
C GLY A 142 -7.58 -16.76 1.91
N CYS A 143 -7.78 -15.59 1.28
CA CYS A 143 -7.77 -15.43 -0.16
C CYS A 143 -6.38 -15.66 -0.79
N PHE A 144 -5.31 -15.40 -0.05
CA PHE A 144 -3.93 -15.58 -0.48
C PHE A 144 -3.29 -16.89 0.06
N GLY A 145 -4.13 -17.81 0.54
CA GLY A 145 -3.71 -19.06 1.16
C GLY A 145 -3.11 -18.88 2.55
N LYS A 146 -2.87 -19.99 3.24
CA LYS A 146 -2.53 -20.04 4.70
C LYS A 146 -1.29 -19.26 5.15
N LYS A 147 -0.43 -18.81 4.22
CA LYS A 147 0.83 -18.12 4.55
C LYS A 147 0.99 -16.77 3.83
N SER A 148 -0.03 -16.32 3.10
CA SER A 148 0.01 -15.08 2.32
C SER A 148 1.30 -14.93 1.48
N ARG A 149 1.83 -16.04 0.93
CA ARG A 149 3.14 -16.07 0.25
C ARG A 149 3.18 -15.15 -0.96
N GLU A 150 2.06 -15.04 -1.65
CA GLU A 150 1.91 -14.09 -2.75
C GLU A 150 2.07 -12.66 -2.28
N VAL A 151 1.42 -12.30 -1.16
CA VAL A 151 1.52 -10.96 -0.56
C VAL A 151 2.99 -10.65 -0.26
N LEU A 152 3.64 -11.51 0.52
CA LEU A 152 5.06 -11.37 0.85
C LEU A 152 5.93 -11.20 -0.39
N ARG A 153 5.79 -12.10 -1.38
CA ARG A 153 6.64 -12.09 -2.58
C ARG A 153 6.50 -10.78 -3.35
N ARG A 154 5.28 -10.31 -3.55
CA ARG A 154 5.01 -9.09 -4.33
C ARG A 154 5.45 -7.83 -3.61
N ASP A 155 5.31 -7.77 -2.29
CA ASP A 155 5.83 -6.62 -1.56
C ASP A 155 7.36 -6.60 -1.48
N VAL A 156 8.02 -7.78 -1.48
CA VAL A 156 9.49 -7.86 -1.64
C VAL A 156 9.93 -7.31 -3.01
N GLU A 157 9.19 -7.59 -4.09
CA GLU A 157 9.47 -7.00 -5.41
C GLU A 157 9.41 -5.46 -5.39
N VAL A 158 8.49 -4.87 -4.61
CA VAL A 158 8.43 -3.40 -4.43
C VAL A 158 9.64 -2.87 -3.66
N VAL A 159 10.10 -3.59 -2.64
CA VAL A 159 11.31 -3.21 -1.89
C VAL A 159 12.55 -3.29 -2.76
N GLU A 160 12.69 -4.34 -3.58
CA GLU A 160 13.77 -4.46 -4.56
C GLU A 160 13.77 -3.28 -5.53
N TYR A 161 12.61 -2.94 -6.09
CA TYR A 161 12.46 -1.76 -6.95
C TYR A 161 12.90 -0.47 -6.26
N LEU A 162 12.48 -0.27 -5.00
CA LEU A 162 12.85 0.92 -4.23
C LEU A 162 14.36 1.01 -3.99
N ASN A 163 15.02 -0.12 -3.72
CA ASN A 163 16.47 -0.17 -3.58
C ASN A 163 17.16 0.19 -4.90
N ASP A 164 16.74 -0.42 -6.01
CA ASP A 164 17.28 -0.11 -7.34
C ASP A 164 17.10 1.37 -7.69
N LEU A 165 15.94 1.96 -7.36
CA LEU A 165 15.69 3.38 -7.58
C LEU A 165 16.60 4.26 -6.72
N MET A 166 16.85 3.91 -5.45
CA MET A 166 17.77 4.66 -4.60
C MET A 166 19.21 4.64 -5.12
N ASP A 167 19.66 3.51 -5.69
CA ASP A 167 21.00 3.36 -6.25
C ASP A 167 21.26 4.25 -7.48
N MET A 168 20.20 4.84 -8.06
CA MET A 168 20.30 5.78 -9.19
C MET A 168 20.65 7.21 -8.77
N PHE A 169 20.68 7.53 -7.47
CA PHE A 169 21.02 8.86 -6.95
C PHE A 169 22.51 8.91 -6.63
N VAL A 170 23.24 9.88 -7.20
CA VAL A 170 24.69 10.05 -7.08
C VAL A 170 25.04 11.42 -6.55
#